data_AF-A0A1F6PUW1-F1
#
_entry.id   AF-A0A1F6PUW1-F1
#
_cell.length_a   1.000
_cell.length_b   1.000
_cell.length_c   1.000
_cell.angle_alpha   90.00
_cell.angle_beta   90.00
_cell.angle_gamma   90.00
#
_symmetry.space_group_name_H-M   'P 1'
#
loop_
_entity.id
_entity.type
_entity.pdbx_description
1 polymer ?
#
loop_
_entity_poly.entity_id
_entity_poly.type
_entity_poly.pdbx_seq_one_letter_code
_entity_poly.pdbx_strand_id
1 'polypeptide(L)' 'MSKGLEKELDFLIAAKNNLWAAGMGSFGGSLSLMIFTLPLLIKGIMIGAGFIVSILFFDNYLKKDDRINEIIKVLKKRGD' A
#
# COMPACT_ATOMS: atom_id res chain seq x y z
N MET A 1 8.33 -2.35 27.28
CA MET A 1 8.70 -1.96 25.90
C MET A 1 9.21 -0.51 25.89
N SER A 2 10.31 -0.17 25.20
CA SER A 2 10.83 1.21 25.20
C SER A 2 9.97 2.13 24.31
N LYS A 3 9.81 3.40 24.68
CA LYS A 3 9.05 4.39 23.87
C LYS A 3 9.57 4.56 22.44
N GLY A 4 10.84 4.24 22.19
CA GLY A 4 11.42 4.27 20.84
C GLY A 4 10.92 3.11 19.97
N LEU A 5 10.75 1.93 20.56
CA LEU A 5 10.27 0.73 19.89
C LEU A 5 8.81 0.88 19.43
N GLU A 6 7.97 1.48 20.28
CA GLU A 6 6.56 1.75 19.95
C GLU A 6 6.43 2.73 18.78
N LYS A 7 7.23 3.80 18.76
CA LYS A 7 7.25 4.76 17.64
C LYS A 7 7.69 4.11 16.31
N GLU A 8 8.65 3.21 16.36
CA GLU A 8 9.12 2.50 15.17
C GLU A 8 8.07 1.53 14.64
N LEU A 9 7.35 0.85 15.55
CA LEU A 9 6.20 0.01 15.23
C LEU A 9 5.08 0.82 14.55
N ASP A 10 4.70 1.96 15.15
CA ASP A 10 3.66 2.85 14.64
C ASP A 10 4.02 3.38 13.25
N PHE A 11 5.30 3.73 13.04
CA PHE A 11 5.79 4.17 11.73
C PHE A 11 5.66 3.07 10.68
N LEU A 12 6.02 1.82 11.00
CA LEU A 12 5.90 0.69 10.07
C LEU A 12 4.44 0.38 9.72
N ILE A 13 3.54 0.43 10.71
CA ILE A 13 2.11 0.26 10.50
C ILE A 13 1.54 1.38 9.63
N ALA A 14 1.94 2.64 9.88
CA ALA A 14 1.52 3.78 9.07
C ALA A 14 2.02 3.69 7.63
N ALA A 15 3.28 3.31 7.42
CA ALA A 15 3.85 3.08 6.09
C ALA A 15 3.08 1.99 5.33
N LYS A 16 2.72 0.89 6.00
CA LYS A 16 1.89 -0.18 5.45
C LYS A 16 0.52 0.33 5.01
N ASN A 17 -0.19 1.05 5.88
CA ASN A 17 -1.52 1.59 5.59
C ASN A 17 -1.50 2.59 4.42
N ASN A 18 -0.47 3.42 4.32
CA ASN A 18 -0.32 4.36 3.20
C ASN A 18 -0.09 3.65 1.86
N LEU A 19 0.71 2.57 1.83
CA LEU A 19 0.91 1.77 0.62
C LEU A 19 -0.38 1.09 0.18
N TRP A 20 -1.14 0.52 1.13
CA TRP A 20 -2.45 -0.05 0.86
C TRP A 20 -3.43 0.98 0.31
N ALA A 21 -3.52 2.14 0.94
CA ALA A 21 -4.40 3.23 0.50
C ALA A 21 -4.02 3.73 -0.90
N ALA A 22 -2.73 3.86 -1.20
CA ALA A 22 -2.25 4.25 -2.53
C ALA A 22 -2.60 3.22 -3.61
N GLY A 23 -2.43 1.92 -3.31
CA GLY A 23 -2.82 0.82 -4.19
C GLY A 23 -4.33 0.80 -4.45
N MET A 24 -5.13 0.83 -3.40
CA MET A 24 -6.59 0.85 -3.50
C MET A 24 -7.14 2.10 -4.20
N GLY A 25 -6.55 3.26 -3.94
CA GLY A 25 -6.94 4.52 -4.59
C GLY A 25 -6.63 4.51 -6.08
N SER A 26 -5.46 4.03 -6.47
CA SER A 26 -5.07 3.89 -7.88
C SER A 26 -5.97 2.88 -8.61
N PHE A 27 -6.32 1.78 -7.94
CA PHE A 27 -7.17 0.74 -8.50
C PHE A 27 -8.61 1.22 -8.64
N GLY A 28 -9.18 1.79 -7.59
CA GLY A 28 -10.52 2.37 -7.59
C GLY A 28 -10.65 3.53 -8.59
N GLY A 29 -9.64 4.39 -8.71
CA GLY A 29 -9.59 5.43 -9.73
C GLY A 29 -9.62 4.84 -11.15
N SER A 30 -8.87 3.77 -11.38
CA SER A 30 -8.88 3.04 -12.67
C SER A 30 -10.25 2.43 -12.99
N LEU A 31 -10.91 1.82 -11.99
CA LEU A 31 -12.28 1.31 -12.16
C LEU A 31 -13.28 2.43 -12.47
N SER A 32 -13.15 3.56 -11.78
CA SER A 32 -14.04 4.73 -11.95
C SER A 32 -13.92 5.34 -13.35
N LEU A 33 -12.74 5.24 -13.98
CA LEU A 33 -12.52 5.70 -15.35
C LEU A 33 -13.24 4.83 -16.40
N MET A 34 -13.65 3.59 -16.07
CA MET A 34 -14.44 2.76 -16.99
C MET A 34 -15.83 3.36 -17.24
N ILE A 35 -16.47 3.87 -16.19
CA ILE A 35 -17.82 4.46 -16.24
C ILE A 35 -17.85 5.93 -16.67
N PHE A 36 -16.71 6.64 -16.65
CA PHE A 36 -16.63 8.03 -17.07
C PHE A 36 -16.59 8.19 -18.59
N THR A 37 -17.27 9.20 -19.14
CA THR A 37 -17.24 9.53 -20.57
C THR A 37 -16.02 10.39 -20.90
N LEU A 38 -14.89 9.72 -21.13
CA LEU A 38 -13.64 10.30 -21.64
C LEU A 38 -13.31 9.72 -23.02
N PRO A 39 -12.53 10.44 -23.86
CA PRO A 39 -12.01 9.89 -25.11
C PRO A 39 -11.29 8.56 -24.90
N LEU A 40 -11.56 7.57 -25.76
CA LEU A 40 -11.15 6.17 -25.58
C LEU A 40 -9.63 6.03 -25.36
N LEU A 41 -8.84 6.79 -26.13
CA LEU A 41 -7.37 6.82 -26.05
C LEU A 41 -6.88 7.32 -24.68
N ILE A 42 -7.41 8.46 -24.21
CA ILE A 42 -7.04 9.04 -22.91
C ILE A 42 -7.47 8.10 -21.78
N LYS A 43 -8.69 7.57 -21.86
CA LYS A 43 -9.23 6.61 -20.90
C LYS A 43 -8.33 5.37 -20.78
N GLY A 44 -7.93 4.78 -21.90
CA GLY A 44 -7.06 3.60 -21.92
C GLY A 44 -5.71 3.84 -21.25
N ILE A 45 -5.08 4.99 -21.52
CA ILE A 45 -3.80 5.37 -20.90
C ILE A 45 -3.96 5.54 -19.38
N MET A 46 -4.99 6.26 -18.94
CA MET A 46 -5.20 6.52 -17.51
C MET A 46 -5.54 5.25 -16.72
N ILE A 47 -6.39 4.37 -17.29
CA ILE A 47 -6.69 3.07 -16.70
C ILE A 47 -5.42 2.22 -16.62
N GLY A 48 -4.66 2.11 -17.72
CA GLY A 48 -3.41 1.35 -17.75
C GLY A 48 -2.41 1.84 -16.70
N ALA A 49 -2.20 3.16 -16.63
CA ALA A 49 -1.32 3.77 -15.64
C ALA A 49 -1.77 3.48 -14.20
N GLY A 50 -3.05 3.66 -13.90
CA GLY A 50 -3.56 3.39 -12.56
C GLY A 50 -3.50 1.91 -12.17
N PHE A 51 -3.73 0.98 -13.10
CA PHE A 51 -3.53 -0.46 -12.86
C PHE A 51 -2.07 -0.81 -12.59
N ILE A 52 -1.12 -0.32 -13.40
CA ILE A 52 0.32 -0.56 -13.20
C ILE A 52 0.76 -0.05 -11.82
N VAL A 53 0.37 1.18 -11.48
CA VAL A 53 0.68 1.78 -10.19
C VAL A 53 0.08 0.97 -9.04
N SER A 54 -1.16 0.49 -9.18
CA SER A 54 -1.80 -0.37 -8.19
C SER A 54 -1.04 -1.66 -7.96
N ILE A 55 -0.62 -2.35 -9.04
CA ILE A 55 0.15 -3.59 -8.96
C ILE A 55 1.47 -3.35 -8.23
N LEU A 56 2.20 -2.27 -8.56
CA LEU A 56 3.45 -1.92 -7.90
C LEU A 56 3.26 -1.64 -6.40
N PHE A 57 2.17 -0.96 -6.02
CA PHE A 57 1.88 -0.70 -4.61
C PHE A 57 1.46 -1.97 -3.86
N PHE A 58 0.64 -2.84 -4.46
CA PHE A 58 0.24 -4.10 -3.84
C PHE A 58 1.40 -5.08 -3.70
N ASP A 59 2.24 -5.23 -4.72
CA ASP A 59 3.44 -6.09 -4.64
C ASP A 59 4.39 -5.60 -3.54
N ASN A 60 4.63 -4.29 -3.46
CA ASN A 60 5.43 -3.71 -2.38
C ASN A 60 4.77 -3.86 -1.01
N TYR A 61 3.44 -3.70 -0.92
CA TYR A 61 2.69 -3.88 0.32
C TYR A 61 2.83 -5.32 0.82
N LEU A 62 2.58 -6.32 -0.03
CA LEU A 62 2.65 -7.73 0.34
C LEU A 62 4.06 -8.14 0.77
N LYS A 63 5.09 -7.75 0.00
CA LYS A 63 6.50 -8.02 0.35
C LYS A 63 6.93 -7.34 1.66
N LYS A 64 6.41 -6.15 1.95
CA LYS A 64 6.70 -5.43 3.20
C LYS A 64 5.87 -5.92 4.37
N ASP A 65 4.68 -6.48 4.14
CA ASP A 65 3.82 -7.01 5.19
C ASP A 65 4.50 -8.15 5.93
N ASP A 66 5.10 -9.10 5.20
CA ASP A 66 5.84 -10.21 5.81
C ASP A 66 7.00 -9.72 6.70
N ARG A 67 7.79 -8.75 6.22
CA ARG A 67 8.89 -8.16 6.99
C ARG A 67 8.40 -7.36 8.20
N ILE A 68 7.34 -6.58 8.04
CA ILE A 68 6.77 -5.81 9.16
C ILE A 68 6.22 -6.77 10.22
N ASN A 69 5.53 -7.84 9.83
CA ASN A 69 5.05 -8.86 10.76
C ASN A 69 6.18 -9.63 11.45
N GLU A 70 7.28 -9.89 10.73
CA GLU A 70 8.49 -10.49 11.30
C GLU A 70 9.15 -9.57 12.32
N ILE A 71 9.32 -8.28 12.00
CA ILE A 71 9.84 -7.26 12.92
C ILE A 71 8.92 -7.12 14.13
N ILE A 72 7.60 -7.02 13.95
CA ILE A 72 6.62 -6.98 15.05
C ILE A 72 6.79 -8.21 15.96
N LYS A 73 6.96 -9.42 15.40
CA LYS A 73 7.18 -10.65 16.18
C LYS A 73 8.49 -10.60 16.97
N VAL A 74 9.58 -10.15 16.36
CA VAL A 74 10.90 -10.02 17.03
C VAL A 74 10.83 -8.97 18.13
N LEU A 75 10.18 -7.84 17.89
CA LEU A 75 10.03 -6.75 18.84
C LEU A 75 9.14 -7.14 20.03
N LYS A 76 8.04 -7.86 19.80
CA LYS A 76 7.22 -8.45 20.88
C LYS A 76 8.03 -9.43 21.74
N LYS A 77 8.81 -10.32 21.12
CA LYS A 77 9.69 -11.27 21.83
C LYS A 77 10.82 -10.62 22.64
N ARG A 78 11.25 -9.40 22.30
CA ARG A 78 12.29 -8.64 23.03
C ARG A 78 11.71 -7.72 24.11
N GLY A 79 10.40 -7.48 24.08
CA GLY A 79 9.69 -6.60 25.00
C GLY A 79 9.09 -7.32 26.21
N ASP A 80 8.95 -8.64 26.13
CA ASP A 80 8.81 -9.58 27.26
C ASP A 80 10.17 -9.82 27.94
#